data_AF-A0A0F8WID0-F1
#
_entry.id   AF-A0A0F8WID0-F1
#
_cell.length_a   1.000
_cell.length_b   1.000
_cell.length_c   1.000
_cell.angle_alpha   90.00
_cell.angle_beta   90.00
_cell.angle_gamma   90.00
#
_symmetry.space_group_name_H-M   'P 1'
#
loop_
_entity.id
_entity.type
_entity.pdbx_description
1 polymer ?
#
loop_
_entity_poly.entity_id
_entity_poly.type
_entity_poly.pdbx_seq_one_letter_code
_entity_poly.pdbx_strand_id
1 'polypeptide(L)'
;MNKVLVRSLAAVLCVAGVCAAADDVGDAFRADLSALTAGAHRLSGLGDGSLPASRYVEGRLRGMGVKEVYIQNFLVPQLLTTECTLTVDGKAYSEGVYPMRPNSLQGVVTPAEGLTARTVYAGKGELRDYTSSARDAIVVLRHSYRFPATGGVGGVS
;
A
#
# COMPACT_ATOMS: atom_id res chain seq x y z
N MET A 1 42.30 -7.02 54.04
CA MET A 1 42.26 -7.30 52.58
C MET A 1 41.41 -8.54 52.37
N ASN A 2 40.38 -8.68 51.52
CA ASN A 2 39.88 -7.98 50.33
C ASN A 2 38.38 -8.33 50.14
N LYS A 3 37.45 -7.71 50.87
CA LYS A 3 35.99 -7.91 50.66
C LYS A 3 35.32 -6.76 49.90
N VAL A 4 36.02 -5.64 49.71
CA VAL A 4 35.50 -4.44 49.02
C VAL A 4 35.68 -4.56 47.50
N LEU A 5 36.69 -5.31 47.04
CA LEU A 5 37.02 -5.42 45.61
C LEU A 5 36.03 -6.28 44.79
N VAL A 6 35.35 -7.24 45.44
CA VAL A 6 34.43 -8.17 44.74
C VAL A 6 33.08 -7.52 44.43
N ARG A 7 32.66 -6.51 45.20
CA ARG A 7 31.38 -5.83 44.99
C ARG A 7 31.41 -4.81 43.85
N SER A 8 32.57 -4.25 43.54
CA SER A 8 32.71 -3.24 42.49
C SER A 8 32.71 -3.83 41.07
N LEU A 9 33.00 -5.12 40.90
CA LEU A 9 33.01 -5.77 39.59
C LEU A 9 31.60 -6.11 39.08
N ALA A 10 30.66 -6.39 39.99
CA ALA A 10 29.27 -6.72 39.63
C ALA A 10 28.48 -5.50 39.13
N ALA A 11 28.80 -4.29 39.60
CA ALA A 11 28.10 -3.08 39.18
C ALA A 11 28.50 -2.59 37.77
N VAL A 12 29.73 -2.85 37.32
CA VAL A 12 30.20 -2.48 35.98
C VAL A 12 29.60 -3.40 34.90
N LEU A 13 29.31 -4.66 35.23
CA LEU A 13 28.70 -5.61 34.30
C LEU A 13 27.22 -5.30 34.00
N CYS A 14 26.49 -4.64 34.92
CA CYS A 14 25.09 -4.28 34.72
C CYS A 14 24.89 -3.05 33.83
N VAL A 15 25.85 -2.13 33.74
CA VAL A 15 25.69 -0.88 32.96
C VAL A 15 26.02 -1.09 31.47
N ALA A 16 26.93 -2.00 31.13
CA ALA A 16 27.25 -2.32 29.73
C ALA A 16 26.13 -3.07 28.99
N GLY A 17 25.24 -3.76 29.71
CA GLY A 17 24.12 -4.51 29.12
C GLY A 17 22.94 -3.65 28.65
N VAL A 18 22.82 -2.42 29.13
CA VAL A 18 21.64 -1.57 28.85
C VAL A 18 21.82 -0.78 27.54
N CYS A 19 23.04 -0.40 27.17
CA CYS A 19 23.28 0.36 25.93
C CYS A 19 23.13 -0.48 24.66
N ALA A 20 23.47 -1.78 24.70
CA ALA A 20 23.37 -2.67 23.53
C ALA A 20 21.92 -2.98 23.10
N ALA A 21 20.94 -2.79 23.98
CA ALA A 21 19.54 -3.08 23.68
C ALA A 21 18.83 -1.97 22.89
N ALA A 22 19.36 -0.74 22.89
CA ALA A 22 18.76 0.38 22.18
C ALA A 22 19.04 0.36 20.67
N ASP A 23 20.23 -0.10 20.27
CA ASP A 23 20.60 -0.28 18.86
C ASP A 23 19.82 -1.47 18.23
N ASP A 24 19.57 -2.52 19.01
CA ASP A 24 18.85 -3.73 18.60
C ASP A 24 17.42 -3.45 18.12
N VAL A 25 16.68 -2.54 18.77
CA VAL A 25 15.30 -2.19 18.33
C VAL A 25 15.31 -1.51 16.97
N GLY A 26 16.28 -0.64 16.72
CA GLY A 26 16.44 0.04 15.43
C GLY A 26 16.79 -0.93 14.30
N ASP A 27 17.66 -1.89 14.59
CA ASP A 27 18.12 -2.86 13.61
C ASP A 27 17.06 -3.92 13.31
N ALA A 28 16.36 -4.41 14.34
CA ALA A 28 15.19 -5.28 14.17
C ALA A 28 14.11 -4.58 13.34
N PHE A 29 13.81 -3.32 13.62
CA PHE A 29 12.84 -2.54 12.84
C PHE A 29 13.24 -2.40 11.37
N ARG A 30 14.52 -2.11 11.08
CA ARG A 30 15.02 -1.99 9.70
C ARG A 30 14.96 -3.33 8.96
N ALA A 31 15.27 -4.42 9.65
CA ALA A 31 15.16 -5.76 9.09
C ALA A 31 13.69 -6.12 8.78
N ASP A 32 12.78 -5.83 9.71
CA ASP A 32 11.33 -6.01 9.53
C ASP A 32 10.81 -5.17 8.35
N LEU A 33 11.22 -3.90 8.26
CA LEU A 33 10.88 -3.01 7.16
C LEU A 33 11.38 -3.58 5.83
N SER A 34 12.67 -3.92 5.75
CA SER A 34 13.29 -4.47 4.55
C SER A 34 12.57 -5.73 4.06
N ALA A 35 12.27 -6.67 4.97
CA ALA A 35 11.54 -7.88 4.63
C ALA A 35 10.11 -7.59 4.14
N LEU A 36 9.39 -6.69 4.82
CA LEU A 36 8.01 -6.35 4.48
C LEU A 36 7.87 -5.48 3.23
N THR A 37 8.94 -4.82 2.77
CA THR A 37 8.96 -4.00 1.54
C THR A 37 9.78 -4.60 0.41
N ALA A 38 10.30 -5.83 0.56
CA ALA A 38 11.10 -6.48 -0.48
C ALA A 38 10.28 -6.86 -1.73
N GLY A 39 8.98 -7.12 -1.57
CA GLY A 39 8.07 -7.42 -2.67
C GLY A 39 7.56 -6.16 -3.39
N ALA A 40 7.09 -6.32 -4.62
CA ALA A 40 6.58 -5.21 -5.43
C ALA A 40 5.35 -4.52 -4.81
N HIS A 41 4.52 -5.27 -4.08
CA HIS A 41 3.32 -4.75 -3.41
C HIS A 41 2.87 -5.66 -2.25
N ARG A 42 1.94 -5.17 -1.42
CA ARG A 42 1.27 -5.96 -0.38
C ARG A 42 -0.25 -6.05 -0.57
N LEU A 43 -0.70 -6.10 -1.81
CA LEU A 43 -2.13 -6.17 -2.14
C LEU A 43 -2.78 -7.41 -1.52
N SER A 44 -3.91 -7.20 -0.83
CA SER A 44 -4.73 -8.27 -0.26
C SER A 44 -5.26 -9.18 -1.35
N GLY A 45 -5.46 -10.48 -1.06
CA GLY A 45 -6.09 -11.41 -2.00
C GLY A 45 -5.20 -11.94 -3.14
N LEU A 46 -3.99 -11.39 -3.32
CA LEU A 46 -2.99 -11.93 -4.25
C LEU A 46 -1.94 -12.76 -3.50
N GLY A 47 -1.57 -13.91 -4.08
CA GLY A 47 -0.64 -14.88 -3.47
C GLY A 47 0.80 -14.37 -3.36
N ASP A 48 1.23 -13.50 -4.27
CA ASP A 48 2.50 -12.78 -4.25
C ASP A 48 2.42 -11.41 -3.54
N GLY A 49 1.23 -11.03 -3.05
CA GLY A 49 0.99 -9.76 -2.37
C GLY A 49 1.04 -9.89 -0.84
N SER A 50 -0.14 -9.87 -0.20
CA SER A 50 -0.24 -9.85 1.26
C SER A 50 0.19 -11.15 1.96
N LEU A 51 0.18 -12.29 1.26
CA LEU A 51 0.43 -13.60 1.86
C LEU A 51 1.87 -13.78 2.40
N PRO A 52 2.95 -13.44 1.67
CA PRO A 52 4.31 -13.46 2.20
C PRO A 52 4.47 -12.58 3.44
N ALA A 53 3.87 -11.38 3.44
CA ALA A 53 3.90 -10.48 4.59
C ALA A 53 3.20 -11.08 5.81
N SER A 54 2.05 -11.74 5.61
CA SER A 54 1.35 -12.45 6.69
C SER A 54 2.20 -13.56 7.30
N ARG A 55 2.86 -14.37 6.45
CA ARG A 55 3.77 -15.45 6.92
C ARG A 55 4.97 -14.89 7.67
N TYR A 56 5.52 -13.77 7.21
CA TYR A 56 6.61 -13.08 7.89
C TYR A 56 6.20 -12.64 9.30
N VAL A 57 5.06 -11.94 9.41
CA VAL A 57 4.54 -11.47 10.71
C VAL A 57 4.21 -12.65 11.63
N GLU A 58 3.59 -13.71 11.11
CA GLU A 58 3.35 -14.94 11.87
C GLU A 58 4.66 -15.51 12.45
N GLY A 59 5.70 -15.65 11.61
CA GLY A 59 7.01 -16.14 12.01
C GLY A 59 7.66 -15.27 13.09
N ARG A 60 7.56 -13.95 12.96
CA ARG A 60 8.09 -13.00 13.95
C ARG A 60 7.36 -13.11 15.29
N LEU A 61 6.04 -13.15 15.30
CA LEU A 61 5.24 -13.31 16.53
C LEU A 61 5.57 -14.62 17.24
N ARG A 62 5.64 -15.74 16.51
CA ARG A 62 6.05 -17.04 17.08
C ARG A 62 7.47 -17.00 17.61
N GLY A 63 8.40 -16.39 16.87
CA GLY A 63 9.81 -16.22 17.27
C GLY A 63 9.99 -15.39 18.55
N MET A 64 9.09 -14.45 18.82
CA MET A 64 9.06 -13.68 20.08
C MET A 64 8.46 -14.46 21.26
N GLY A 65 8.02 -15.70 21.06
CA GLY A 65 7.44 -16.54 22.11
C GLY A 65 5.94 -16.34 22.32
N VAL A 66 5.24 -15.67 21.40
CA VAL A 66 3.76 -15.60 21.44
C VAL A 66 3.20 -17.00 21.23
N LYS A 67 2.53 -17.53 22.25
CA LYS A 67 2.04 -18.93 22.28
C LYS A 67 0.83 -19.15 21.37
N GLU A 68 -0.05 -18.15 21.31
CA GLU A 68 -1.31 -18.22 20.58
C GLU A 68 -1.26 -17.27 19.39
N VAL A 69 -0.94 -17.82 18.22
CA VAL A 69 -0.96 -17.10 16.94
C VAL A 69 -1.93 -17.83 16.02
N TYR A 70 -3.03 -17.16 15.70
CA TYR A 70 -4.10 -17.67 14.85
C TYR A 70 -4.07 -16.96 13.50
N ILE A 71 -4.26 -17.74 12.44
CA ILE A 71 -4.41 -17.22 11.08
C ILE A 71 -5.89 -17.27 10.72
N GLN A 72 -6.44 -16.10 10.44
CA GLN A 72 -7.82 -15.97 9.99
C GLN A 72 -7.84 -15.60 8.50
N ASN A 73 -8.39 -16.49 7.69
CA ASN A 73 -8.55 -16.26 6.26
C ASN A 73 -9.88 -15.56 5.99
N PHE A 74 -9.83 -14.55 5.13
CA PHE A 74 -11.01 -13.84 4.65
C PHE A 74 -11.01 -13.81 3.13
N LEU A 75 -12.21 -13.91 2.55
CA LEU A 75 -12.39 -13.63 1.14
C LEU A 75 -12.39 -12.10 0.96
N VAL A 76 -11.58 -11.63 0.01
CA VAL A 76 -11.53 -10.21 -0.35
C VAL A 76 -11.85 -10.06 -1.83
N PRO A 77 -12.68 -9.09 -2.22
CA PRO A 77 -12.88 -8.79 -3.64
C PRO A 77 -11.55 -8.27 -4.23
N GLN A 78 -11.25 -8.70 -5.45
CA GLN A 78 -10.10 -8.22 -6.21
C GLN A 78 -10.56 -7.69 -7.56
N LEU A 79 -10.01 -6.55 -7.95
CA LEU A 79 -10.26 -5.96 -9.26
C LEU A 79 -9.25 -6.52 -10.25
N LEU A 80 -9.72 -7.37 -11.16
CA LEU A 80 -8.94 -7.86 -12.29
C LEU A 80 -9.28 -7.03 -13.51
N THR A 81 -8.31 -6.26 -13.99
CA THR A 81 -8.43 -5.46 -15.20
C THR A 81 -8.00 -6.31 -16.39
N THR A 82 -8.96 -6.67 -17.25
CA THR A 82 -8.69 -7.40 -18.50
C THR A 82 -8.51 -6.45 -19.68
N GLU A 83 -9.27 -5.37 -19.71
CA GLU A 83 -9.25 -4.34 -20.75
C GLU A 83 -9.63 -2.99 -20.14
N CYS A 84 -9.07 -1.91 -20.68
CA CYS A 84 -9.46 -0.55 -20.37
C CYS A 84 -9.17 0.33 -21.59
N THR A 85 -10.22 0.75 -22.28
CA THR A 85 -10.13 1.56 -23.49
C THR A 85 -11.13 2.72 -23.42
N LEU A 86 -10.76 3.84 -24.02
CA LEU A 86 -11.62 5.02 -24.12
C LEU A 86 -11.56 5.54 -25.56
N THR A 87 -12.71 5.85 -26.16
CA THR A 87 -12.77 6.48 -27.48
C THR A 87 -13.43 7.84 -27.39
N VAL A 88 -12.79 8.86 -27.96
CA VAL A 88 -13.32 10.24 -28.04
C VAL A 88 -13.18 10.71 -29.48
N ASP A 89 -14.28 11.14 -30.10
CA ASP A 89 -14.32 11.64 -31.49
C ASP A 89 -13.63 10.70 -32.49
N GLY A 90 -13.83 9.39 -32.33
CA GLY A 90 -13.25 8.34 -33.19
C GLY A 90 -11.79 8.01 -32.89
N LYS A 91 -11.13 8.70 -31.96
CA LYS A 91 -9.78 8.39 -31.52
C LYS A 91 -9.79 7.50 -30.28
N ALA A 92 -9.13 6.35 -30.39
CA ALA A 92 -8.93 5.43 -29.27
C ALA A 92 -7.76 5.85 -28.38
N TYR A 93 -7.95 5.67 -27.08
CA TYR A 93 -6.98 5.88 -26.00
C TYR A 93 -6.93 4.61 -25.16
N SER A 94 -5.85 3.86 -25.31
CA SER A 94 -5.54 2.67 -24.48
C SER A 94 -4.39 2.95 -23.51
N GLU A 95 -3.42 3.76 -23.92
CA GLU A 95 -2.32 4.19 -23.05
C GLU A 95 -2.77 5.34 -22.13
N GLY A 96 -2.46 5.23 -20.83
CA GLY A 96 -2.79 6.26 -19.85
C GLY A 96 -4.24 6.24 -19.35
N VAL A 97 -5.08 5.32 -19.84
CA VAL A 97 -6.45 5.11 -19.36
C VAL A 97 -6.47 3.90 -18.45
N TYR A 98 -6.75 4.11 -17.18
CA TYR A 98 -6.78 3.06 -16.17
C TYR A 98 -8.14 3.04 -15.48
N PRO A 99 -8.67 1.85 -15.14
CA PRO A 99 -9.88 1.78 -14.35
C PRO A 99 -9.58 2.34 -12.95
N MET A 100 -10.56 3.06 -12.40
CA MET A 100 -10.48 3.53 -11.03
C MET A 100 -10.43 2.31 -10.08
N ARG A 101 -9.53 2.36 -9.10
CA ARG A 101 -9.50 1.40 -7.98
C ARG A 101 -10.01 2.07 -6.71
N PRO A 102 -11.34 2.15 -6.53
CA PRO A 102 -11.90 2.79 -5.34
C PRO A 102 -11.59 1.96 -4.11
N ASN A 103 -11.39 2.63 -2.98
CA ASN A 103 -11.18 1.97 -1.70
C ASN A 103 -12.45 1.21 -1.29
N SER A 104 -12.30 -0.07 -0.96
CA SER A 104 -13.35 -0.92 -0.38
C SER A 104 -14.65 -1.02 -1.19
N LEU A 105 -14.61 -0.72 -2.49
CA LEU A 105 -15.76 -0.81 -3.38
C LEU A 105 -15.37 -1.54 -4.66
N GLN A 106 -16.27 -2.39 -5.16
CA GLN A 106 -16.15 -2.98 -6.48
C GLN A 106 -17.01 -2.16 -7.44
N GLY A 107 -16.36 -1.46 -8.37
CA GLY A 107 -17.06 -0.74 -9.42
C GLY A 107 -17.82 -1.70 -10.34
N VAL A 108 -18.93 -1.23 -10.92
CA VAL A 108 -19.63 -1.97 -11.97
C VAL A 108 -18.74 -1.98 -13.22
N VAL A 109 -18.62 -3.14 -13.86
CA VAL A 109 -17.94 -3.28 -15.15
C VAL A 109 -18.91 -2.84 -16.25
N THR A 110 -18.43 -2.13 -17.27
CA THR A 110 -19.24 -1.81 -18.43
C THR A 110 -19.74 -3.09 -19.12
N PRO A 111 -20.88 -3.06 -19.84
CA PRO A 111 -21.27 -4.14 -20.74
C PRO A 111 -20.15 -4.51 -21.72
N ALA A 112 -20.23 -5.71 -22.31
CA ALA A 112 -19.19 -6.21 -23.22
C ALA A 112 -19.04 -5.34 -24.47
N GLU A 113 -20.14 -4.75 -24.94
CA GLU A 113 -20.20 -3.77 -26.02
C GLU A 113 -19.66 -2.38 -25.63
N GLY A 114 -19.29 -2.18 -24.37
CA GLY A 114 -18.86 -0.92 -23.81
C GLY A 114 -20.02 -0.02 -23.38
N LEU A 115 -19.69 1.23 -23.03
CA LEU A 115 -20.67 2.26 -22.67
C LEU A 115 -20.42 3.49 -23.54
N THR A 116 -21.45 3.92 -24.28
CA THR A 116 -21.41 5.16 -25.07
C THR A 116 -22.49 6.11 -24.60
N ALA A 117 -22.10 7.34 -24.27
CA ALA A 117 -23.04 8.40 -23.91
C ALA A 117 -22.42 9.78 -24.16
N ARG A 118 -23.25 10.81 -24.12
CA ARG A 118 -22.78 12.20 -24.10
C ARG A 118 -21.90 12.44 -22.85
N THR A 119 -20.95 13.36 -22.96
CA THR A 119 -20.12 13.74 -21.81
C THR A 119 -20.67 14.97 -21.10
N VAL A 120 -20.50 15.01 -19.78
CA VAL A 120 -20.74 16.21 -18.96
C VAL A 120 -19.46 16.51 -18.18
N TYR A 121 -18.82 17.64 -18.47
CA TYR A 121 -17.68 18.09 -17.69
C TYR A 121 -18.15 18.76 -16.41
N ALA A 122 -17.81 18.19 -15.25
CA ALA A 122 -18.27 18.65 -13.95
C ALA A 122 -17.13 19.08 -13.03
N GLY A 123 -16.08 19.71 -13.57
CA GLY A 123 -15.06 20.38 -12.76
C GLY A 123 -14.43 19.47 -11.70
N LYS A 124 -14.51 19.84 -10.42
CA LYS A 124 -13.99 19.06 -9.29
C LYS A 124 -15.00 18.02 -8.77
N GLY A 125 -16.21 17.97 -9.34
CA GLY A 125 -17.30 17.12 -8.89
C GLY A 125 -18.17 17.73 -7.80
N GLU A 126 -18.04 19.04 -7.53
CA GLU A 126 -18.92 19.73 -6.59
C GLU A 126 -20.29 19.98 -7.25
N LEU A 127 -21.38 20.07 -6.46
CA LEU A 127 -22.73 20.25 -7.01
C LEU A 127 -22.84 21.47 -7.94
N ARG A 128 -22.15 22.56 -7.62
CA ARG A 128 -22.11 23.78 -8.45
C ARG A 128 -21.42 23.62 -9.79
N ASP A 129 -20.60 22.59 -9.96
CA ASP A 129 -19.88 22.34 -11.22
C ASP A 129 -20.78 21.64 -12.26
N TYR A 130 -21.95 21.15 -11.86
CA TYR A 130 -22.93 20.55 -12.76
C TYR A 130 -23.82 21.64 -13.39
N THR A 131 -23.39 22.14 -14.54
CA THR A 131 -24.13 23.16 -15.31
C THR A 131 -25.27 22.59 -16.17
N SER A 132 -25.34 21.27 -16.29
CA SER A 132 -26.38 20.54 -17.02
C SER A 132 -26.70 19.22 -16.32
N SER A 133 -27.83 18.60 -16.67
CA SER A 133 -28.20 17.29 -16.12
C SER A 133 -27.13 16.24 -16.41
N ALA A 134 -26.79 15.41 -15.43
CA ALA A 134 -25.90 14.27 -15.57
C ALA A 134 -26.63 12.96 -15.96
N ARG A 135 -27.96 13.01 -16.12
CA ARG A 135 -28.75 11.84 -16.50
C ARG A 135 -28.32 11.32 -17.88
N ASP A 136 -28.12 10.00 -17.97
CA ASP A 136 -27.72 9.29 -19.20
C ASP A 136 -26.44 9.87 -19.85
N ALA A 137 -25.47 10.27 -19.03
CA ALA A 137 -24.21 10.87 -19.46
C ALA A 137 -23.00 10.25 -18.75
N ILE A 138 -21.84 10.31 -19.41
CA ILE A 138 -20.55 10.01 -18.79
C ILE A 138 -20.00 11.31 -18.20
N VAL A 139 -19.86 11.35 -16.88
CA VAL A 139 -19.34 12.53 -16.18
C VAL A 139 -17.82 12.52 -16.22
N VAL A 140 -17.24 13.63 -16.68
CA VAL A 140 -15.79 13.86 -16.72
C VAL A 140 -15.42 14.81 -15.60
N LEU A 141 -14.59 14.32 -14.68
CA LEU A 141 -14.08 15.08 -13.55
C LEU A 141 -12.61 15.42 -13.76
N ARG A 142 -12.24 16.65 -13.40
CA ARG A 142 -10.85 17.07 -13.32
C ARG A 142 -10.27 16.57 -12.02
N HIS A 143 -9.37 15.61 -12.11
CA HIS A 143 -8.56 15.21 -10.98
C HIS A 143 -7.50 16.29 -10.69
N SER A 144 -7.46 16.82 -9.47
CA SER A 144 -6.53 17.87 -9.07
C SER A 144 -5.26 17.35 -8.40
N TYR A 145 -4.95 16.06 -8.54
CA TYR A 145 -3.78 15.48 -7.90
C TYR A 145 -2.51 16.04 -8.54
N ARG A 146 -1.78 16.86 -7.77
CA ARG A 146 -0.45 17.32 -8.11
C ARG A 146 0.51 16.27 -7.59
N PHE A 147 1.15 15.50 -8.47
CA PHE A 147 2.30 14.71 -8.06
C PHE A 147 3.32 15.66 -7.40
N PRO A 148 3.83 15.36 -6.19
CA PRO A 148 5.02 16.04 -5.73
C PRO A 148 6.08 15.84 -6.81
N ALA A 149 6.66 16.94 -7.30
CA ALA A 149 7.73 16.87 -8.28
C ALA A 149 8.75 15.87 -7.75
N THR A 150 8.93 14.76 -8.46
CA THR A 150 9.97 13.79 -8.18
C THR A 150 11.28 14.57 -8.10
N GLY A 151 11.83 14.70 -6.89
CA GLY A 151 13.24 15.04 -6.75
C GLY A 151 14.00 14.03 -7.60
N GLY A 152 14.75 14.52 -8.58
CA GLY A 152 15.38 13.69 -9.59
C GLY A 152 16.20 12.59 -8.93
N VAL A 153 15.77 11.34 -9.13
CA VAL A 153 16.66 10.21 -8.95
C VAL A 153 17.49 10.19 -10.22
N GLY A 154 18.76 10.61 -10.09
CA GLY A 154 19.71 10.64 -11.18
C GLY A 154 19.76 9.29 -11.88
N GLY A 155 19.68 9.33 -13.22
CA GLY A 155 20.03 8.18 -14.03
C GLY A 155 21.42 7.72 -13.68
N VAL A 156 21.54 6.45 -13.30
CA VAL A 156 22.81 5.74 -13.40
C VAL A 156 22.77 5.08 -14.77
N SER A 157 23.81 5.42 -15.52
CA SER A 157 24.16 5.08 -16.90
C SER A 157 23.88 3.66 -17.33
#